data_AF-A0A7W9ZMU0-F1
#
_entry.id   AF-A0A7W9ZMU0-F1
#
_cell.length_a   1.000
_cell.length_b   1.000
_cell.length_c   1.000
_cell.angle_alpha   90.00
_cell.angle_beta   90.00
_cell.angle_gamma   90.00
#
_symmetry.space_group_name_H-M   'P 1'
#
loop_
_entity.id
_entity.type
_entity.pdbx_description
1 polymer ?
#
loop_
_entity_poly.entity_id
_entity_poly.type
_entity_poly.pdbx_seq_one_letter_code
_entity_poly.pdbx_strand_id
1 'polypeptide(L)' 'MKIAQIAPLAESVPPKLYGGTERIVSYLTDALVAQGHDVTLFASGDSITAAKLVSCRCGAPS' A
#
# COMPACT_ATOMS: atom_id res chain seq x y z
N MET A 1 17.27 0.69 -1.12
CA MET A 1 16.93 0.33 -2.51
C MET A 1 15.71 1.13 -2.95
N LYS A 2 15.43 1.24 -4.25
CA LYS A 2 14.17 1.79 -4.78
C LYS A 2 13.24 0.65 -5.13
N ILE A 3 12.07 0.58 -4.49
CA ILE A 3 11.14 -0.56 -4.59
C ILE A 3 9.75 -0.04 -4.96
N ALA A 4 9.18 -0.56 -6.05
CA ALA A 4 7.79 -0.34 -6.41
C ALA A 4 6.98 -1.57 -6.00
N GLN A 5 6.02 -1.40 -5.08
CA GLN A 5 5.07 -2.45 -4.70
C GLN A 5 3.71 -2.17 -5.32
N ILE A 6 3.14 -3.17 -5.98
CA ILE A 6 1.82 -3.08 -6.60
C ILE A 6 0.88 -3.94 -5.77
N ALA A 7 -0.10 -3.31 -5.12
CA ALA A 7 -1.13 -4.00 -4.36
C ALA A 7 -2.35 -4.29 -5.24
N PRO A 8 -3.17 -5.30 -4.88
CA PRO A 8 -4.48 -5.47 -5.48
C PRO A 8 -5.32 -4.19 -5.33
N LEU A 9 -5.88 -3.69 -6.43
CA LEU A 9 -6.59 -2.40 -6.46
C LEU A 9 -8.02 -2.47 -5.90
N ALA A 10 -8.48 -3.65 -5.49
CA ALA A 10 -9.88 -3.88 -5.09
C ALA A 10 -10.18 -3.40 -3.67
N GLU A 11 -9.19 -3.46 -2.78
CA GLU A 11 -9.32 -3.14 -1.36
C GLU A 11 -8.19 -2.21 -0.90
N SER A 12 -8.41 -1.51 0.21
CA SER A 12 -7.38 -0.66 0.81
C SER A 12 -6.22 -1.51 1.37
N VAL A 13 -5.03 -0.91 1.46
CA VAL A 13 -3.89 -1.48 2.20
C VAL A 13 -3.61 -0.61 3.41
N PRO A 14 -3.74 -1.10 4.66
CA PRO A 14 -4.28 -2.40 5.05
C PRO A 14 -5.80 -2.51 4.75
N PRO A 15 -6.34 -3.75 4.66
CA PRO A 15 -7.74 -3.98 4.32
C PRO A 15 -8.64 -3.67 5.51
N LYS A 16 -9.80 -3.04 5.23
CA LYS A 16 -10.84 -2.78 6.24
C LYS A 16 -11.58 -4.05 6.66
N LEU A 17 -11.70 -5.01 5.74
CA LEU A 17 -12.41 -6.28 5.93
C LEU A 17 -11.44 -7.46 5.77
N TYR A 18 -11.86 -8.52 5.09
CA TYR A 18 -11.02 -9.66 4.79
C TYR A 18 -10.11 -9.36 3.60
N GLY A 19 -8.83 -9.16 3.86
CA GLY A 19 -7.78 -9.06 2.83
C GLY A 19 -6.50 -9.74 3.32
N GLY A 20 -6.29 -11.00 2.94
CA GLY A 20 -5.09 -11.73 3.35
C GLY A 20 -3.83 -11.12 2.71
N THR A 21 -3.90 -10.90 1.40
CA THR A 21 -2.81 -10.35 0.60
C THR A 21 -2.50 -8.92 0.98
N GLU A 22 -3.53 -8.07 1.10
CA GLU A 22 -3.40 -6.65 1.43
C GLU A 22 -2.76 -6.45 2.81
N ARG A 23 -3.07 -7.32 3.78
CA ARG A 23 -2.44 -7.30 5.10
C ARG A 23 -0.95 -7.63 5.02
N ILE A 24 -0.56 -8.63 4.24
CA ILE A 24 0.85 -8.96 4.04
C ILE A 24 1.58 -7.85 3.30
N VAL A 25 0.95 -7.26 2.27
CA VAL A 25 1.51 -6.09 1.57
C VAL A 25 1.77 -4.96 2.56
N SER A 26 0.79 -4.61 3.41
CA SER A 26 0.96 -3.57 4.44
C SER A 26 2.18 -3.83 5.32
N TYR A 27 2.30 -5.04 5.90
CA TYR A 27 3.42 -5.38 6.78
C TYR A 27 4.76 -5.35 6.06
N LEU A 28 4.81 -5.88 4.83
CA LEU A 28 6.04 -5.89 4.05
C LEU A 28 6.46 -4.47 3.65
N THR A 29 5.50 -3.63 3.22
CA THR A 29 5.76 -2.24 2.87
C THR A 29 6.35 -1.48 4.05
N ASP A 30 5.72 -1.56 5.22
CA ASP A 30 6.18 -0.84 6.41
C ASP A 30 7.54 -1.36 6.89
N ALA A 31 7.76 -2.68 6.83
CA ALA A 31 9.06 -3.26 7.17
C ALA A 31 10.18 -2.82 6.23
N LEU A 32 9.93 -2.73 4.92
CA LEU A 32 10.92 -2.26 3.94
C LEU A 32 11.23 -0.77 4.13
N VAL A 33 10.23 0.05 4.44
CA VAL A 33 10.43 1.47 4.78
C VAL A 33 11.24 1.60 6.07
N ALA A 34 10.92 0.82 7.11
CA ALA A 34 11.66 0.83 8.37
C ALA A 34 13.13 0.40 8.22
N GLN A 35 13.45 -0.43 7.22
CA GLN A 35 14.82 -0.78 6.84
C GLN A 35 15.54 0.29 6.00
N GLY A 36 14.92 1.45 5.78
CA GLY A 36 15.51 2.59 5.06
C GLY A 36 15.44 2.47 3.54
N HIS A 37 14.51 1.69 3.00
CA HIS A 37 14.27 1.64 1.56
C HIS A 37 13.31 2.74 1.08
N ASP A 38 13.54 3.22 -0.14
CA ASP A 38 12.66 4.15 -0.84
C ASP A 38 11.56 3.32 -1.52
N VAL A 39 10.41 3.23 -0.86
CA VAL A 39 9.29 2.39 -1.29
C VAL A 39 8.18 3.28 -1.85
N THR A 40 7.67 2.91 -3.03
CA THR A 40 6.43 3.46 -3.59
C THR A 40 5.38 2.34 -3.65
N LEU A 41 4.25 2.55 -2.99
CA LEU A 41 3.11 1.65 -3.02
C LEU A 41 2.07 2.16 -4.04
N PHE A 42 1.74 1.32 -5.02
CA PHE A 42 0.68 1.54 -6.00
C PHE A 42 -0.56 0.76 -5.53
N ALA A 43 -1.55 1.47 -4.99
CA ALA A 43 -2.71 0.86 -4.34
C ALA A 43 -3.99 1.72 -4.49
N SER A 44 -5.07 1.33 -3.81
CA SER A 44 -6.26 2.18 -3.68
C SER A 44 -5.93 3.47 -2.94
N GLY A 45 -6.60 4.57 -3.30
CA GLY A 45 -6.34 5.90 -2.74
C GLY A 45 -6.65 6.03 -1.24
N ASP A 46 -7.44 5.13 -0.68
CA ASP A 46 -7.76 5.04 0.75
C ASP A 46 -6.80 4.13 1.54
N SER A 47 -5.66 3.76 0.95
CA SER A 47 -4.60 3.00 1.62
C SER A 47 -3.84 3.87 2.64
N ILE A 48 -3.47 3.29 3.77
CA ILE A 48 -2.66 3.92 4.82
C ILE A 48 -1.32 3.19 4.85
N THR A 49 -0.22 3.90 4.59
CA THR A 49 1.13 3.31 4.53
C THR A 49 2.19 4.33 4.90
N ALA A 50 3.34 3.86 5.39
CA ALA A 50 4.54 4.68 5.58
C ALA A 50 5.33 4.93 4.27
N ALA A 51 5.02 4.20 3.19
CA ALA A 51 5.63 4.39 1.87
C ALA A 51 5.00 5.56 1.11
N LYS A 52 5.62 5.95 -0.02
CA LYS A 52 4.99 6.87 -0.97
C LYS A 52 3.79 6.20 -1.63
N LEU A 53 2.58 6.70 -1.42
CA LEU A 53 1.38 6.18 -2.06
C LEU A 53 1.16 6.80 -3.44
N VAL A 54 0.89 5.96 -4.44
CA VAL A 54 0.35 6.36 -5.75
C VAL A 54 -1.01 5.69 -5.91
N SER A 55 -2.08 6.50 -5.98
CA SER A 55 -3.43 5.97 -6.14
C SER A 55 -3.65 5.48 -7.58
N CYS A 56 -3.91 4.19 -7.76
CA CYS A 56 -4.16 3.58 -9.07
C CYS A 56 -5.66 3.39 -9.37
N ARG A 57 -6.54 3.71 -8.42
CA ARG A 57 -8.00 3.75 -8.59
C ARG A 57 -8.52 5.11 -8.10
N CYS A 58 -9.40 5.74 -8.88
CA CYS A 58 -10.11 6.94 -8.48
C CYS A 58 -11.23 6.54 -7.49
N GLY A 59 -10.95 6.64 -6.19
CA GLY A 59 -11.98 6.71 -5.16
C GLY A 59 -12.18 8.18 -4.80
N ALA A 60 -13.42 8.67 -4.84
CA ALA A 60 -13.74 10.08 -4.63
C ALA A 60 -13.11 10.62 -3.32
N PRO A 61 -12.55 11.84 -3.33
CA PRO A 61 -12.12 12.49 -2.10
C PRO A 61 -13.35 12.78 -1.25
N SER A 62 -13.35 12.30 0.00
CA SER A 62 -14.14 12.89 1.09
C SER A 62 -13.39 14.06 1.69
#